data_AF-A0A3L6M292-F1
#
_entry.id   AF-A0A3L6M292-F1
#
_cell.length_a   1.000
_cell.length_b   1.000
_cell.length_c   1.000
_cell.angle_alpha   90.00
_cell.angle_beta   90.00
_cell.angle_gamma   90.00
#
_symmetry.space_group_name_H-M   'P 1'
#
loop_
_entity.id
_entity.type
_entity.pdbx_description
1 polymer ?
#
loop_
_entity_poly.entity_id
_entity_poly.type
_entity_poly.pdbx_seq_one_letter_code
_entity_poly.pdbx_strand_id
1 'polypeptide(L)'
;MPSRLFKYRHLAFVAQNERCYYCGFLMWESAPESFAKTHKISLSQAQRFKCTAEHLEARQDGGTDAKSNVVAACLHCNQTRHRIRPAPSPSALKAQIAKQLKNNGWHKKKVADRLSNHPSA
;
A
#
# COMPACT_ATOMS: atom_id res chain seq x y z
N MET A 1 21.84 11.75 -3.05
CA MET A 1 21.21 11.00 -4.15
C MET A 1 20.16 10.05 -3.58
N PRO A 2 18.87 10.13 -3.96
CA PRO A 2 17.87 9.17 -3.49
C PRO A 2 18.25 7.75 -3.94
N SER A 3 18.08 6.78 -3.07
CA SER A 3 18.41 5.38 -3.37
C SER A 3 17.57 4.87 -4.55
N ARG A 4 18.09 3.86 -5.27
CA ARG A 4 17.39 3.22 -6.39
C ARG A 4 15.99 2.74 -5.99
N LEU A 5 15.86 2.25 -4.75
CA LEU A 5 14.58 1.85 -4.15
C LEU A 5 13.60 3.02 -3.97
N PHE A 6 14.08 4.21 -3.59
CA PHE A 6 13.23 5.40 -3.50
C PHE A 6 12.67 5.79 -4.87
N LYS A 7 13.50 5.75 -5.92
CA LYS A 7 13.07 6.01 -7.31
C LYS A 7 12.00 5.02 -7.75
N TYR A 8 12.19 3.72 -7.50
CA TYR A 8 11.23 2.70 -7.91
C TYR A 8 9.93 2.75 -7.11
N ARG A 9 10.00 3.04 -5.81
CA ARG A 9 8.81 3.31 -4.98
C ARG A 9 7.97 4.44 -5.54
N HIS A 10 8.60 5.58 -5.86
CA HIS A 10 7.90 6.74 -6.43
C HIS A 10 7.31 6.42 -7.81
N LEU A 11 8.07 5.75 -8.69
CA LEU A 11 7.55 5.33 -10.00
C LEU A 11 6.35 4.37 -9.88
N ALA A 12 6.41 3.42 -8.96
CA ALA A 12 5.29 2.50 -8.70
C ALA A 12 4.10 3.24 -8.08
N PHE A 13 4.34 4.18 -7.16
CA PHE A 13 3.29 5.02 -6.56
C PHE A 13 2.51 5.79 -7.64
N VAL A 14 3.22 6.46 -8.56
CA VAL A 14 2.61 7.18 -9.68
C VAL A 14 1.89 6.22 -10.64
N ALA A 15 2.54 5.13 -11.04
CA ALA A 15 1.94 4.14 -11.96
C ALA A 15 0.69 3.45 -11.39
N GLN A 16 0.57 3.38 -10.07
CA GLN A 16 -0.59 2.83 -9.37
C GLN A 16 -1.66 3.88 -9.03
N ASN A 17 -1.56 5.09 -9.59
CA ASN A 17 -2.45 6.22 -9.27
C ASN A 17 -2.53 6.47 -7.76
N GLU A 18 -1.38 6.44 -7.09
CA GLU A 18 -1.22 6.68 -5.65
C GLU A 18 -1.90 5.64 -4.76
N ARG A 19 -2.33 4.50 -5.33
CA ARG A 19 -3.06 3.46 -4.61
C ARG A 19 -2.17 2.32 -4.18
N CYS A 20 -2.46 1.77 -3.01
CA CYS A 20 -1.82 0.58 -2.50
C CYS A 20 -2.09 -0.63 -3.42
N TYR A 21 -1.03 -1.35 -3.78
CA TYR A 21 -1.09 -2.57 -4.59
C TYR A 21 -2.07 -3.64 -4.05
N TYR A 22 -2.17 -3.73 -2.72
CA TYR A 22 -2.98 -4.74 -2.03
C TYR A 22 -4.42 -4.30 -1.76
N CYS A 23 -4.61 -3.19 -1.03
CA CYS A 23 -5.95 -2.75 -0.61
C CYS A 23 -6.61 -1.76 -1.56
N GLY A 24 -5.89 -1.20 -2.54
CA GLY A 24 -6.45 -0.27 -3.52
C GLY A 24 -6.72 1.15 -3.00
N PHE A 25 -6.43 1.42 -1.73
CA PHE A 25 -6.66 2.73 -1.10
C PHE A 25 -5.52 3.70 -1.36
N LEU A 26 -5.85 4.99 -1.39
CA LEU A 26 -4.89 6.08 -1.53
C LEU A 26 -3.82 6.04 -0.44
N MET A 27 -2.62 6.47 -0.81
CA MET A 27 -1.44 6.55 0.03
C MET A 27 -0.80 7.94 -0.05
N TRP A 28 0.23 8.18 0.77
CA TRP A 28 1.02 9.40 0.74
C TRP A 28 2.52 9.11 0.85
N GLU A 29 3.36 10.00 0.32
CA GLU A 29 4.83 9.85 0.40
C GLU A 29 5.50 10.76 1.44
N SER A 30 5.09 12.03 1.54
CA SER A 30 5.80 13.05 2.33
C SER A 30 4.93 13.96 3.20
N ALA A 31 3.60 14.02 3.01
CA ALA A 31 2.73 14.98 3.70
C ALA A 31 1.56 14.31 4.44
N PRO A 32 1.81 13.62 5.58
CA PRO A 32 0.78 12.88 6.30
C PRO A 32 -0.32 13.78 6.88
N GLU A 33 0.00 14.99 7.34
CA GLU A 33 -0.97 15.94 7.88
C GLU A 33 -1.92 16.45 6.80
N SER A 34 -1.38 16.83 5.63
CA SER A 34 -2.18 17.25 4.48
C SER A 34 -3.07 16.13 3.96
N PHE A 35 -2.55 14.90 3.91
CA PHE A 35 -3.33 13.71 3.54
C PHE A 35 -4.48 13.47 4.54
N ALA A 36 -4.18 13.50 5.84
CA ALA A 36 -5.17 13.34 6.90
C ALA A 36 -6.29 14.39 6.81
N LYS A 37 -5.91 15.66 6.63
CA LYS A 37 -6.86 16.79 6.46
C LYS A 37 -7.73 16.61 5.23
N THR A 38 -7.12 16.33 4.07
CA THR A 38 -7.82 16.17 2.78
C THR A 38 -8.85 15.05 2.83
N HIS A 39 -8.48 13.90 3.40
CA HIS A 39 -9.36 12.73 3.48
C HIS A 39 -10.20 12.68 4.76
N LYS A 40 -10.14 13.70 5.62
CA LYS A 40 -10.91 13.82 6.87
C LYS A 40 -10.74 12.60 7.78
N ILE A 41 -9.50 12.15 7.95
CA ILE A 41 -9.08 11.06 8.85
C ILE A 41 -8.09 11.59 9.90
N SER A 42 -7.88 10.86 10.99
CA SER A 42 -6.86 11.25 11.97
C SER A 42 -5.45 11.03 11.43
N LEU A 43 -4.47 11.76 11.96
CA LEU A 43 -3.07 11.55 11.63
C LEU A 43 -2.64 10.10 11.92
N SER A 44 -3.09 9.53 13.04
CA SER A 44 -2.83 8.12 13.39
C SER A 44 -3.41 7.12 12.38
N GLN A 45 -4.58 7.43 11.79
CA GLN A 45 -5.15 6.62 10.70
C GLN A 45 -4.34 6.80 9.42
N ALA A 46 -3.95 8.03 9.08
CA ALA A 46 -3.13 8.33 7.90
C ALA A 46 -1.78 7.58 7.92
N GLN A 47 -1.14 7.40 9.07
CA GLN A 47 0.15 6.70 9.16
C GLN A 47 0.11 5.27 8.58
N ARG A 48 -1.04 4.59 8.62
CA ARG A 48 -1.22 3.26 8.00
C ARG A 48 -1.09 3.28 6.48
N PHE A 49 -1.29 4.45 5.86
CA PHE A 49 -1.31 4.70 4.41
C PHE A 49 -0.03 5.33 3.89
N LYS A 50 1.05 5.35 4.67
CA LYS A 50 2.38 5.72 4.16
C LYS A 50 2.77 4.79 3.02
N CYS A 51 3.16 5.36 1.88
CA CYS A 51 3.64 4.61 0.72
C CYS A 51 5.02 4.01 1.02
N THR A 52 5.11 2.69 0.94
CA THR A 52 6.34 1.92 1.09
C THR A 52 6.64 1.13 -0.19
N ALA A 53 7.90 0.75 -0.39
CA ALA A 53 8.28 -0.15 -1.48
C ALA A 53 8.03 -1.59 -1.03
N GLU A 54 7.40 -2.39 -1.88
CA GLU A 54 7.22 -3.82 -1.65
C GLU A 54 7.80 -4.63 -2.80
N HIS A 55 8.52 -5.70 -2.47
CA HIS A 55 9.06 -6.64 -3.45
C HIS A 55 8.07 -7.79 -3.64
N LEU A 56 7.64 -8.05 -4.88
CA LEU A 56 6.67 -9.12 -5.17
C LEU A 56 7.30 -10.49 -4.96
N GLU A 57 8.51 -10.68 -5.51
CA GLU A 57 9.35 -11.86 -5.32
C GLU A 57 10.45 -11.54 -4.31
N ALA A 58 10.60 -12.41 -3.31
CA ALA A 58 11.66 -12.27 -2.33
C ALA A 58 13.01 -12.56 -2.99
N ARG A 59 14.07 -11.86 -2.56
CA ARG A 59 15.43 -12.06 -3.09
C ARG A 59 15.90 -13.50 -2.98
N GLN A 60 15.50 -14.20 -1.91
CA GLN A 60 15.82 -15.61 -1.68
C GLN A 60 15.20 -16.56 -2.74
N ASP A 61 14.12 -16.14 -3.39
CA ASP A 61 13.39 -16.90 -4.40
C ASP A 61 13.74 -16.42 -5.84
N GLY A 62 14.84 -15.67 -5.99
CA GLY A 62 15.29 -15.11 -7.27
C GLY A 62 14.79 -13.69 -7.57
N GLY A 63 14.06 -13.06 -6.65
CA GLY A 63 13.53 -11.71 -6.83
C GLY A 63 14.63 -10.65 -6.97
N THR A 64 14.59 -9.90 -8.08
CA THR A 64 15.57 -8.83 -8.34
C THR A 64 15.12 -7.50 -7.78
N ASP A 65 16.04 -6.55 -7.59
CA ASP A 65 15.71 -5.14 -7.34
C ASP A 65 15.23 -4.43 -8.63
N ALA A 66 14.76 -5.18 -9.64
CA ALA A 66 14.26 -4.60 -10.87
C ALA A 66 12.98 -3.79 -10.59
N LYS A 67 12.78 -2.74 -11.39
CA LYS A 67 11.57 -1.90 -11.32
C LYS A 67 10.28 -2.73 -11.43
N SER A 68 10.29 -3.81 -12.23
CA SER A 68 9.14 -4.71 -12.41
C SER A 68 8.78 -5.51 -11.16
N ASN A 69 9.73 -5.72 -10.23
CA ASN A 69 9.52 -6.47 -9.00
C ASN A 69 9.12 -5.56 -7.81
N VAL A 70 9.10 -4.24 -8.00
CA VAL A 70 8.77 -3.27 -6.95
C VAL A 70 7.40 -2.67 -7.20
N VAL A 71 6.51 -2.81 -6.21
CA VAL A 71 5.21 -2.15 -6.17
C VAL A 71 5.12 -1.17 -5.01
N ALA A 72 4.19 -0.22 -5.08
CA ALA A 72 3.89 0.66 -3.96
C ALA A 72 2.79 0.02 -3.07
N ALA A 73 3.08 -0.17 -1.79
CA ALA A 73 2.13 -0.72 -0.83
C ALA A 73 2.04 0.18 0.40
N CYS A 74 0.86 0.24 1.01
CA CYS A 74 0.70 0.99 2.25
C CYS A 74 1.44 0.27 3.38
N LEU A 75 1.93 1.05 4.34
CA LEU A 75 2.67 0.52 5.48
C LEU A 75 1.95 -0.64 6.16
N HIS A 76 0.63 -0.53 6.36
CA HIS A 76 -0.15 -1.57 6.99
C HIS A 76 -0.16 -2.89 6.20
N CYS A 77 -0.45 -2.86 4.89
CA CYS A 77 -0.48 -4.07 4.08
C CYS A 77 0.90 -4.71 3.96
N ASN A 78 1.92 -3.88 3.73
CA ASN A 78 3.30 -4.34 3.59
C ASN A 78 3.78 -5.01 4.89
N GLN A 79 3.63 -4.34 6.04
CA GLN A 79 3.98 -4.94 7.34
C GLN A 79 3.21 -6.22 7.63
N THR A 80 1.92 -6.30 7.28
CA THR A 80 1.16 -7.53 7.49
C THR A 80 1.70 -8.68 6.65
N ARG A 81 2.12 -8.45 5.40
CA ARG A 81 2.76 -9.49 4.58
C ARG A 81 4.01 -10.06 5.25
N HIS A 82 4.90 -9.17 5.71
CA HIS A 82 6.19 -9.56 6.31
C HIS A 82 6.06 -10.19 7.71
N ARG A 83 4.94 -9.96 8.41
CA ARG A 83 4.66 -10.58 9.71
C ARG A 83 4.17 -12.01 9.61
N ILE A 84 3.53 -12.39 8.50
CA ILE A 84 3.04 -13.76 8.28
C ILE A 84 4.23 -14.65 7.89
N ARG A 85 4.34 -15.84 8.51
CA ARG A 85 5.41 -16.81 8.25
C ARG A 85 4.79 -18.18 7.89
N PRO A 86 5.13 -18.76 6.72
CA PRO A 86 5.91 -18.16 5.62
C PRO A 86 5.17 -16.96 5.01
N ALA A 87 5.91 -16.04 4.38
CA ALA A 87 5.30 -14.85 3.78
C ALA A 87 4.36 -15.30 2.64
N PRO A 88 3.10 -14.85 2.62
CA PRO A 88 2.17 -15.25 1.57
C PRO A 88 2.62 -14.66 0.23
N SER A 89 2.28 -15.35 -0.85
CA SER A 89 2.42 -14.78 -2.19
C SER A 89 1.63 -13.47 -2.30
N PRO A 90 2.05 -12.53 -3.15
CA PRO A 90 1.32 -11.27 -3.31
C PRO A 90 -0.16 -11.47 -3.69
N SER A 91 -0.46 -12.47 -4.52
CA SER A 91 -1.83 -12.82 -4.91
C SER A 91 -2.65 -13.39 -3.77
N ALA A 92 -2.07 -14.28 -2.94
CA ALA A 92 -2.75 -14.85 -1.78
C ALA A 92 -3.12 -13.78 -0.75
N LEU A 93 -2.19 -12.88 -0.43
CA LEU A 93 -2.48 -11.77 0.49
C LEU A 93 -3.53 -10.82 -0.08
N LYS A 94 -3.45 -10.50 -1.39
CA LYS A 94 -4.44 -9.64 -2.05
C LYS A 94 -5.85 -10.26 -1.99
N ALA A 95 -5.98 -11.56 -2.20
CA ALA A 95 -7.25 -12.27 -2.07
C ALA A 95 -7.78 -12.25 -0.63
N GLN A 96 -6.92 -12.44 0.37
CA GLN A 96 -7.30 -12.34 1.79
C GLN A 96 -7.80 -10.93 2.13
N ILE A 97 -7.07 -9.90 1.71
CA ILE A 97 -7.44 -8.50 1.95
C ILE A 97 -8.76 -8.17 1.25
N ALA A 98 -8.96 -8.60 0.01
CA ALA A 98 -10.21 -8.39 -0.71
C ALA A 98 -11.43 -8.99 0.05
N LYS A 99 -11.28 -10.18 0.63
CA LYS A 99 -12.32 -10.78 1.50
C LYS A 99 -12.58 -9.92 2.75
N GLN A 100 -11.53 -9.44 3.41
CA GLN A 100 -11.68 -8.61 4.61
C GLN A 100 -12.24 -7.21 4.32
N LEU A 101 -11.94 -6.63 3.16
CA LEU A 101 -12.50 -5.35 2.74
C LEU A 101 -14.02 -5.43 2.54
N LYS A 102 -14.53 -6.52 1.95
CA LYS A 102 -15.98 -6.76 1.83
C LYS A 102 -16.69 -6.79 3.19
N ASN A 103 -15.98 -7.22 4.24
CA ASN A 103 -16.50 -7.32 5.60
C ASN A 103 -16.11 -6.14 6.50
N ASN A 104 -15.50 -5.08 5.95
CA ASN A 104 -14.97 -3.94 6.72
C ASN A 104 -13.95 -4.31 7.82
N GLY A 105 -13.29 -5.46 7.69
CA GLY A 105 -12.37 -6.02 8.70
C GLY A 105 -10.92 -5.55 8.59
N TRP A 106 -10.49 -5.05 7.42
CA TRP A 106 -9.09 -4.68 7.19
C TRP A 106 -8.76 -3.25 7.63
N HIS A 107 -9.59 -2.31 7.20
CA HIS A 107 -9.55 -0.91 7.59
C HIS A 107 -10.91 -0.54 8.17
N LYS A 108 -10.94 0.36 9.17
CA LYS A 108 -12.21 0.88 9.70
C LYS A 108 -13.04 1.44 8.55
N LYS A 109 -14.33 1.06 8.47
CA LYS A 109 -15.26 1.46 7.39
C LYS A 109 -15.15 2.94 7.00
N LYS A 110 -15.25 3.84 7.99
CA LYS A 110 -15.12 5.29 7.78
C LYS A 110 -13.82 5.71 7.08
N VAL A 111 -12.70 5.03 7.35
CA VAL A 111 -11.42 5.31 6.69
C VAL A 111 -11.40 4.69 5.29
N ALA A 112 -11.92 3.47 5.15
CA ALA A 112 -12.06 2.82 3.86
C ALA A 112 -12.86 3.71 2.89
N ASP A 113 -14.06 4.15 3.27
CA ASP A 113 -14.93 4.99 2.43
C ASP A 113 -14.22 6.27 1.95
N ARG A 114 -13.41 6.91 2.81
CA ARG A 114 -12.68 8.15 2.49
C ARG A 114 -11.50 7.96 1.55
N LEU A 115 -10.90 6.76 1.53
CA LEU A 115 -9.70 6.45 0.76
C LEU A 115 -9.98 5.53 -0.44
N SER A 116 -11.20 5.02 -0.55
CA SER A 116 -11.67 4.18 -1.66
C SER A 116 -11.87 5.00 -2.94
N ASN A 117 -12.30 6.26 -2.81
CA ASN A 117 -12.91 7.02 -3.90
C ASN A 117 -12.08 7.02 -5.19
N HIS A 118 -12.62 6.28 -6.17
CA HIS A 118 -12.67 6.66 -7.57
C HIS A 118 -13.06 8.15 -7.67
N PRO A 119 -12.47 8.95 -8.56
CA PRO A 119 -13.19 10.09 -9.08
C PRO A 119 -14.42 9.53 -9.81
N SER A 120 -15.58 9.58 -9.18
CA SER A 120 -16.84 9.66 -9.91
C SER A 120 -16.89 11.07 -10.48
N ALA A 121 -16.40 11.22 -11.70
CA ALA A 121 -16.73 12.30 -12.61
C ALA A 121 -17.35 11.63 -13.84
#